data_AF-A0A239QJB5-F1
#
_entry.id   AF-A0A239QJB5-F1
#
_cell.length_a   1.000
_cell.length_b   1.000
_cell.length_c   1.000
_cell.angle_alpha   90.00
_cell.angle_beta   90.00
_cell.angle_gamma   90.00
#
_symmetry.space_group_name_H-M   'P 1'
#
loop_
_entity.id
_entity.type
_entity.pdbx_description
1 polymer ?
#
loop_
_entity_poly.entity_id
_entity_poly.type
_entity_poly.pdbx_seq_one_letter_code
_entity_poly.pdbx_strand_id
1 'polypeptide(L)'
;MNKMIRTGLLILLAVSMLLTTATAGEVIISEREKASRLADKAMEEKYGITLLTQEYFNRNTADEGNGRFVVQYWGIEDWGFVLGNYKVVVDNGKVTEITWSHDGEDTSGGMNADAWGNEQILEMLLMNQESGETSQFDEKIQEINRKHGITDFSELFEVPEDERIWDEIGYQNVREQAALSAEEMTRIAMEGIRVSFELTDEQATNLVDVNTLTEEDGEDGEEDEDTEYYMFHGAPCYMANIMLAENDQAKIPGQLRYKEKDGYYWVYINVVTGVVEEIFYIAGIGGNG
;
A
#
# COMPACT_ATOMS: atom_id res chain seq x y z
N MET A 1 38.22 -1.62 53.73
CA MET A 1 37.11 -0.72 53.36
C MET A 1 37.16 -0.58 51.85
N ASN A 2 36.60 -1.56 51.15
CA ASN A 2 37.09 -2.01 49.84
C ASN A 2 36.03 -1.83 48.76
N LYS A 3 36.36 -1.03 47.74
CA LYS A 3 36.09 -1.12 46.28
C LYS A 3 34.76 -1.67 45.70
N MET A 4 33.82 -2.21 46.48
CA MET A 4 32.58 -2.82 45.97
C MET A 4 31.40 -1.85 45.84
N ILE A 5 31.51 -0.60 46.32
CA ILE A 5 30.40 0.37 46.27
C ILE A 5 30.46 1.29 45.04
N ARG A 6 31.55 1.26 44.24
CA ARG A 6 31.72 2.18 43.08
C ARG A 6 31.24 1.64 41.74
N THR A 7 30.96 0.34 41.62
CA THR A 7 30.51 -0.25 40.34
C THR A 7 28.99 -0.38 40.24
N GLY A 8 28.27 -0.28 41.37
CA GLY A 8 26.80 -0.38 41.40
C GLY A 8 26.04 0.91 41.10
N LEU A 9 26.72 2.08 41.07
CA LEU A 9 26.09 3.38 40.82
C LEU A 9 26.30 3.90 39.39
N LEU A 10 27.08 3.19 38.56
CA LEU A 10 27.35 3.55 37.16
C LEU A 10 26.52 2.76 36.15
N ILE A 11 25.72 1.79 36.59
CA ILE A 11 24.82 0.98 35.73
C ILE A 11 23.35 1.45 35.86
N LEU A 12 23.04 2.33 36.81
CA LEU A 12 21.70 2.90 37.02
C LEU A 12 21.51 4.29 36.39
N LEU A 13 22.44 4.73 35.55
CA LEU A 13 22.46 6.07 34.94
C LEU A 13 22.75 6.05 33.43
N ALA A 14 22.51 4.90 32.77
CA ALA A 14 22.60 4.73 31.32
C ALA A 14 21.30 4.21 30.68
N VAL A 15 20.20 4.14 31.44
CA VAL A 15 18.84 3.81 30.95
C VAL A 15 17.87 4.95 31.30
N SER A 16 18.37 6.18 31.41
CA SER A 16 17.54 7.36 31.61
C SER A 16 17.65 8.28 30.40
N MET A 17 16.51 8.47 29.73
CA MET A 17 16.20 9.53 28.77
C MET A 17 16.61 9.27 27.30
N LEU A 18 15.93 8.31 26.68
CA LEU A 18 15.28 8.59 25.39
C LEU A 18 13.78 8.75 25.65
N LEU A 19 13.42 9.70 26.51
CA LEU A 19 12.15 10.40 26.35
C LEU A 19 12.47 11.49 25.34
N THR A 20 12.46 11.12 24.07
CA THR A 20 12.25 12.11 23.02
C THR A 20 10.92 12.74 23.34
N THR A 21 10.95 13.95 23.90
CA THR A 21 9.85 14.88 23.73
C THR A 21 9.60 14.90 22.23
N ALA A 22 8.51 14.31 21.78
CA ALA A 22 8.01 14.47 20.42
C ALA A 22 7.67 15.95 20.24
N THR A 23 8.69 16.78 20.04
CA THR A 23 8.55 17.95 19.18
C THR A 23 7.95 17.40 17.90
N ALA A 24 6.80 17.93 17.43
CA ALA A 24 6.12 17.52 16.20
C ALA A 24 7.17 17.17 15.13
N GLY A 25 7.51 15.89 15.09
CA GLY A 25 8.72 15.41 14.43
C GLY A 25 8.36 15.33 12.98
N GLU A 26 9.26 15.79 12.11
CA GLU A 26 9.20 15.46 10.69
C GLU A 26 8.94 13.96 10.57
N VAL A 27 7.85 13.58 9.90
CA VAL A 27 7.50 12.17 9.72
C VAL A 27 8.66 11.45 9.06
N ILE A 28 9.03 10.29 9.59
CA ILE A 28 10.13 9.50 9.05
C ILE A 28 9.54 8.50 8.07
N ILE A 29 9.87 8.65 6.79
CA ILE A 29 9.49 7.72 5.72
C ILE A 29 10.63 6.72 5.52
N SER A 30 10.29 5.42 5.51
CA SER A 30 11.23 4.33 5.30
C SER A 30 11.89 4.41 3.90
N GLU A 31 13.00 3.70 3.72
CA GLU A 31 13.59 3.54 2.38
C GLU A 31 12.72 2.64 1.47
N ARG A 32 11.92 1.74 2.06
CA ARG A 32 10.96 0.89 1.34
C ARG A 32 9.90 1.74 0.67
N GLU A 33 9.23 2.61 1.42
CA GLU A 33 8.22 3.52 0.88
C GLU A 33 8.81 4.43 -0.20
N LYS A 34 10.02 4.99 0.02
CA LYS A 34 10.70 5.78 -1.01
C LYS A 34 10.96 4.97 -2.29
N ALA A 35 11.33 3.69 -2.17
CA ALA A 35 11.50 2.81 -3.31
C ALA A 35 10.17 2.53 -4.02
N SER A 36 9.08 2.28 -3.28
CA SER A 36 7.73 2.14 -3.82
C SER A 36 7.31 3.37 -4.62
N ARG A 37 7.51 4.58 -4.08
CA ARG A 37 7.21 5.84 -4.80
C ARG A 37 8.03 6.02 -6.07
N LEU A 38 9.31 5.66 -6.04
CA LEU A 38 10.17 5.70 -7.24
C LEU A 38 9.71 4.68 -8.29
N ALA A 39 9.23 3.52 -7.86
CA ALA A 39 8.69 2.51 -8.75
C ALA A 39 7.36 2.93 -9.38
N ASP A 40 6.44 3.50 -8.59
CA ASP A 40 5.16 4.03 -9.10
C ASP A 40 5.40 5.08 -10.20
N LYS A 41 6.36 5.98 -9.97
CA LYS A 41 6.75 6.99 -10.96
C LYS A 41 7.35 6.37 -12.22
N ALA A 42 8.20 5.36 -12.08
CA ALA A 42 8.80 4.68 -13.23
C ALA A 42 7.77 3.90 -14.06
N MET A 43 6.77 3.30 -13.39
CA MET A 43 5.62 2.65 -14.03
C MET A 43 4.82 3.63 -14.88
N GLU A 44 4.52 4.82 -14.35
CA GLU A 44 3.86 5.88 -15.11
C GLU A 44 4.72 6.36 -16.28
N GLU A 45 6.01 6.66 -16.05
CA GLU A 45 6.91 7.21 -17.08
C GLU A 45 7.16 6.25 -18.25
N LYS A 46 7.29 4.94 -17.98
CA LYS A 46 7.59 3.94 -19.02
C LYS A 46 6.34 3.37 -19.67
N TYR A 47 5.33 3.03 -18.87
CA TYR A 47 4.17 2.25 -19.33
C TYR A 47 2.86 3.04 -19.29
N GLY A 48 2.85 4.26 -18.76
CA GLY A 48 1.61 5.03 -18.58
C GLY A 48 0.73 4.54 -17.43
N ILE A 49 1.24 3.60 -16.61
CA ILE A 49 0.49 3.03 -15.47
C ILE A 49 0.57 4.01 -14.30
N THR A 50 -0.41 4.91 -14.27
CA THR A 50 -0.60 5.91 -13.21
C THR A 50 -1.07 5.28 -11.89
N LEU A 51 -0.93 6.00 -10.78
CA LEU A 51 -1.52 5.62 -9.48
C LEU A 51 -3.02 5.27 -9.58
N LEU A 52 -3.76 5.98 -10.44
CA LEU A 52 -5.19 5.76 -10.64
C LEU A 52 -5.47 4.35 -11.20
N THR A 53 -4.65 3.93 -12.15
CA THR A 53 -4.76 2.62 -12.82
C THR A 53 -4.04 1.49 -12.08
N GLN A 54 -3.25 1.81 -11.05
CA GLN A 54 -2.55 0.81 -10.24
C GLN A 54 -3.50 0.01 -9.34
N GLU A 55 -4.73 0.45 -9.14
CA GLU A 55 -5.74 -0.27 -8.35
C GLU A 55 -6.07 -1.67 -8.90
N TYR A 56 -5.75 -1.94 -10.17
CA TYR A 56 -5.91 -3.24 -10.82
C TYR A 56 -4.77 -4.21 -10.58
N PHE A 57 -3.78 -3.77 -9.80
CA PHE A 57 -2.59 -4.52 -9.47
C PHE A 57 -2.47 -4.67 -7.96
N ASN A 58 -2.04 -5.85 -7.54
CA ASN A 58 -1.38 -6.00 -6.26
C ASN A 58 0.03 -5.43 -6.36
N ARG A 59 0.60 -5.00 -5.22
CA ARG A 59 1.99 -4.56 -5.12
C ARG A 59 2.69 -5.25 -3.97
N ASN A 60 3.96 -5.57 -4.16
CA ASN A 60 4.88 -5.96 -3.10
C ASN A 60 6.23 -5.29 -3.33
N THR A 61 6.86 -4.88 -2.25
CA THR A 61 8.20 -4.29 -2.26
C THR A 61 9.10 -5.19 -1.44
N ALA A 62 10.02 -5.92 -2.06
CA ALA A 62 11.00 -6.76 -1.38
C ALA A 62 12.28 -5.97 -1.06
N ASP A 63 12.85 -6.15 0.15
CA ASP A 63 14.16 -5.60 0.52
C ASP A 63 15.24 -6.67 0.33
N GLU A 64 16.09 -6.51 -0.68
CA GLU A 64 17.21 -7.41 -0.96
C GLU A 64 18.51 -7.00 -0.22
N GLY A 65 18.41 -5.98 0.65
CA GLY A 65 19.51 -5.43 1.43
C GLY A 65 20.40 -4.46 0.65
N ASN A 66 21.30 -3.78 1.37
CA ASN A 66 22.25 -2.81 0.80
C ASN A 66 21.60 -1.66 0.00
N GLY A 67 20.38 -1.26 0.38
CA GLY A 67 19.64 -0.19 -0.30
C GLY A 67 19.02 -0.62 -1.63
N ARG A 68 18.91 -1.93 -1.88
CA ARG A 68 18.29 -2.51 -3.07
C ARG A 68 16.91 -3.07 -2.75
N PHE A 69 15.91 -2.60 -3.49
CA PHE A 69 14.53 -3.02 -3.41
C PHE A 69 14.03 -3.53 -4.77
N VAL A 70 13.19 -4.55 -4.74
CA VAL A 70 12.47 -5.06 -5.91
C VAL A 70 10.99 -4.84 -5.69
N VAL A 71 10.40 -3.94 -6.46
CA VAL A 71 8.96 -3.65 -6.43
C VAL A 71 8.29 -4.43 -7.55
N GLN A 72 7.31 -5.26 -7.21
CA GLN A 72 6.55 -6.08 -8.14
C GLN A 72 5.10 -5.64 -8.15
N TYR A 73 4.51 -5.60 -9.35
CA TYR A 73 3.09 -5.35 -9.56
C TYR A 73 2.53 -6.48 -10.40
N TRP A 74 1.40 -7.06 -9.99
CA TRP A 74 0.74 -8.13 -10.74
C TRP A 74 -0.76 -7.96 -10.73
N GLY A 75 -1.41 -8.36 -11.82
CA GLY A 75 -2.85 -8.26 -11.96
C GLY A 75 -3.59 -9.00 -10.84
N ILE A 76 -4.74 -8.46 -10.44
CA ILE A 76 -5.59 -9.06 -9.43
C ILE A 76 -6.28 -10.30 -10.00
N GLU A 77 -6.34 -11.36 -9.19
CA GLU A 77 -7.10 -12.58 -9.48
C GLU A 77 -6.86 -13.15 -10.89
N ASP A 78 -7.92 -13.29 -11.69
CA ASP A 78 -7.89 -13.88 -13.03
C ASP A 78 -7.31 -12.94 -14.09
N TRP A 79 -7.03 -11.68 -13.75
CA TRP A 79 -6.48 -10.67 -14.65
C TRP A 79 -4.96 -10.75 -14.75
N GLY A 80 -4.31 -11.50 -13.85
CA GLY A 80 -2.86 -11.64 -13.77
C GLY A 80 -2.20 -11.99 -15.10
N PHE A 81 -2.84 -12.81 -15.93
CA PHE A 81 -2.29 -13.18 -17.23
C PHE A 81 -2.33 -12.03 -18.23
N VAL A 82 -3.47 -11.35 -18.38
CA VAL A 82 -3.62 -10.28 -19.38
C VAL A 82 -2.87 -9.01 -18.99
N LEU A 83 -2.83 -8.68 -17.70
CA LEU A 83 -2.12 -7.52 -17.18
C LEU A 83 -0.61 -7.76 -17.03
N GLY A 84 -0.21 -9.02 -16.90
CA GLY A 84 1.17 -9.42 -16.70
C GLY A 84 1.76 -8.93 -15.39
N ASN A 85 3.08 -9.12 -15.27
CA ASN A 85 3.86 -8.75 -14.11
C ASN A 85 4.83 -7.63 -14.46
N TYR A 86 4.82 -6.58 -13.66
CA TYR A 86 5.82 -5.53 -13.70
C TYR A 86 6.82 -5.73 -12.58
N LYS A 87 8.09 -5.53 -12.89
CA LYS A 87 9.18 -5.54 -11.92
C LYS A 87 9.97 -4.26 -12.07
N VAL A 88 10.15 -3.55 -10.96
CA VAL A 88 11.00 -2.37 -10.86
C VAL A 88 12.08 -2.63 -9.82
N VAL A 89 13.33 -2.40 -10.19
CA VAL A 89 14.47 -2.54 -9.28
C VAL A 89 14.96 -1.15 -8.92
N VAL A 90 14.90 -0.82 -7.63
CA VAL A 90 15.44 0.41 -7.06
C VAL A 90 16.72 0.08 -6.32
N ASP A 91 17.84 0.68 -6.72
CA ASP A 91 19.15 0.47 -6.10
C ASP A 91 19.70 1.82 -5.65
N ASN A 92 19.90 1.96 -4.34
CA ASN A 92 20.41 3.18 -3.69
C ASN A 92 19.63 4.44 -4.12
N GLY A 93 18.29 4.35 -4.07
CA GLY A 93 17.37 5.43 -4.40
C GLY A 93 17.27 5.75 -5.89
N LYS A 94 17.65 4.82 -6.77
CA LYS A 94 17.55 4.98 -8.23
C LYS A 94 16.95 3.76 -8.90
N VAL A 95 16.03 3.97 -9.81
CA VAL A 95 15.52 2.90 -10.67
C VAL A 95 16.62 2.45 -11.63
N THR A 96 16.95 1.16 -11.58
CA THR A 96 18.01 0.55 -12.41
C THR A 96 17.48 -0.45 -13.43
N GLU A 97 16.32 -1.02 -13.16
CA GLU A 97 15.61 -1.94 -14.05
C GLU A 97 14.11 -1.70 -13.92
N ILE A 98 13.43 -1.79 -15.06
CA ILE A 98 11.98 -1.82 -15.12
C ILE A 98 11.58 -2.70 -16.29
N THR A 99 10.77 -3.72 -16.05
CA THR A 99 10.37 -4.71 -17.05
C THR A 99 8.91 -5.09 -16.86
N TRP A 100 8.28 -5.48 -17.96
CA TRP A 100 6.95 -6.07 -17.99
C TRP A 100 7.02 -7.46 -18.63
N SER A 101 6.26 -8.43 -18.12
CA SER A 101 6.26 -9.79 -18.67
C SER A 101 5.85 -9.86 -20.13
N HIS A 102 5.08 -8.88 -20.62
CA HIS A 102 4.68 -8.76 -22.03
C HIS A 102 5.48 -7.70 -22.79
N ASP A 103 6.66 -7.30 -22.30
CA ASP A 103 7.55 -6.40 -23.05
C ASP A 103 7.84 -6.96 -24.45
N GLY A 104 7.45 -6.20 -25.48
CA GLY A 104 7.62 -6.54 -26.89
C GLY A 104 6.46 -7.31 -27.52
N GLU A 105 5.40 -7.61 -26.77
CA GLU A 105 4.15 -8.16 -27.30
C GLU A 105 3.27 -7.07 -27.94
N ASP A 106 2.34 -7.51 -28.80
CA ASP A 106 1.41 -6.60 -29.49
C ASP A 106 0.13 -6.41 -28.67
N THR A 107 -0.11 -5.17 -28.24
CA THR A 107 -1.29 -4.77 -27.47
C THR A 107 -2.37 -4.10 -28.32
N SER A 108 -2.22 -4.01 -29.65
CA SER A 108 -3.11 -3.21 -30.51
C SER A 108 -4.52 -3.80 -30.74
N GLY A 109 -4.78 -5.02 -30.26
CA GLY A 109 -6.05 -5.74 -30.45
C GLY A 109 -7.22 -5.29 -29.55
N GLY A 110 -7.07 -4.20 -28.81
CA GLY A 110 -8.03 -3.78 -27.77
C GLY A 110 -8.22 -4.86 -26.72
N MET A 111 -9.43 -5.04 -26.21
CA MET A 111 -9.77 -6.06 -25.20
C MET A 111 -9.69 -7.52 -25.69
N ASN A 112 -9.36 -7.76 -26.96
CA ASN A 112 -9.14 -9.11 -27.48
C ASN A 112 -7.63 -9.42 -27.67
N ALA A 113 -6.74 -8.48 -27.32
CA ALA A 113 -5.30 -8.72 -27.29
C ALA A 113 -4.96 -9.73 -26.19
N ASP A 114 -3.90 -10.51 -26.40
CA ASP A 114 -3.42 -11.47 -25.40
C ASP A 114 -2.76 -10.75 -24.20
N ALA A 115 -2.15 -9.58 -24.43
CA ALA A 115 -1.56 -8.71 -23.41
C ALA A 115 -2.25 -7.34 -23.41
N TRP A 116 -2.59 -6.83 -22.22
CA TRP A 116 -3.31 -5.58 -22.01
C TRP A 116 -2.35 -4.50 -21.52
N GLY A 117 -2.12 -3.50 -22.38
CA GLY A 117 -1.32 -2.34 -22.05
C GLY A 117 -2.17 -1.19 -21.51
N ASN A 118 -1.56 -0.01 -21.43
CA ASN A 118 -2.22 1.19 -20.89
C ASN A 118 -3.55 1.54 -21.57
N GLU A 119 -3.69 1.33 -22.88
CA GLU A 119 -4.94 1.64 -23.59
C GLU A 119 -6.13 0.81 -23.05
N GLN A 120 -5.93 -0.50 -22.84
CA GLN A 120 -6.93 -1.37 -22.24
C GLN A 120 -7.19 -1.01 -20.79
N ILE A 121 -6.14 -0.77 -20.02
CA ILE A 121 -6.27 -0.44 -18.59
C ILE A 121 -7.04 0.88 -18.40
N LEU A 122 -6.83 1.87 -19.26
CA LEU A 122 -7.61 3.11 -19.27
C LEU A 122 -9.07 2.89 -19.70
N GLU A 123 -9.33 1.98 -20.64
CA GLU A 123 -10.69 1.61 -21.01
C GLU A 123 -11.41 0.92 -19.84
N MET A 124 -10.74 0.06 -19.09
CA MET A 124 -11.25 -0.51 -17.83
C MET A 124 -11.61 0.58 -16.83
N LEU A 125 -10.69 1.52 -16.61
CA LEU A 125 -10.89 2.63 -15.69
C LEU A 125 -12.12 3.47 -16.06
N LEU A 126 -12.21 3.91 -17.32
CA LEU A 126 -13.32 4.74 -17.79
C LEU A 126 -14.67 4.00 -17.69
N MET A 127 -14.69 2.72 -18.04
CA MET A 127 -15.93 1.94 -17.96
C MET A 127 -16.35 1.67 -16.52
N ASN A 128 -15.40 1.44 -15.61
CA ASN A 128 -15.69 1.30 -14.18
C ASN A 128 -16.21 2.61 -13.59
N GLN A 129 -15.67 3.76 -14.00
CA GLN A 129 -16.20 5.07 -13.59
C GLN A 129 -17.64 5.31 -14.05
N GLU A 130 -18.03 4.77 -15.20
CA GLU A 130 -19.39 4.93 -15.74
C GLU A 130 -20.40 3.93 -15.16
N SER A 131 -19.98 2.68 -14.96
CA SER A 131 -20.88 1.57 -14.62
C SER A 131 -20.79 1.10 -13.15
N GLY A 132 -19.64 1.31 -12.51
CA GLY A 132 -19.31 0.73 -11.21
C GLY A 132 -19.05 -0.79 -11.24
N GLU A 133 -18.93 -1.40 -12.42
CA GLU A 133 -18.81 -2.86 -12.58
C GLU A 133 -17.60 -3.25 -13.45
N THR A 134 -16.81 -4.21 -12.98
CA THR A 134 -15.68 -4.79 -13.71
C THR A 134 -16.05 -6.04 -14.51
N SER A 135 -17.21 -6.65 -14.22
CA SER A 135 -17.59 -7.99 -14.70
C SER A 135 -17.72 -8.13 -16.22
N GLN A 136 -17.84 -7.00 -16.92
CA GLN A 136 -17.87 -6.96 -18.38
C GLN A 136 -16.53 -7.36 -19.04
N PHE A 137 -15.43 -7.34 -18.30
CA PHE A 137 -14.12 -7.79 -18.76
C PHE A 137 -13.89 -9.28 -18.48
N ASP A 138 -14.51 -9.83 -17.43
CA ASP A 138 -14.31 -11.21 -16.97
C ASP A 138 -14.53 -12.23 -18.08
N GLU A 139 -15.58 -12.09 -18.90
CA GLU A 139 -15.84 -13.04 -19.99
C GLU A 139 -14.67 -13.08 -21.00
N LYS A 140 -14.07 -11.93 -21.30
CA LYS A 140 -12.94 -11.80 -22.22
C LYS A 140 -11.67 -12.35 -21.59
N ILE A 141 -11.41 -12.00 -20.33
CA ILE A 141 -10.26 -12.48 -19.57
C ILE A 141 -10.31 -14.00 -19.46
N GLN A 142 -11.47 -14.56 -19.12
CA GLN A 142 -11.67 -16.00 -19.09
C GLN A 142 -11.51 -16.65 -20.46
N GLU A 143 -11.92 -16.01 -21.55
CA GLU A 143 -11.66 -16.53 -22.90
C GLU A 143 -10.16 -16.59 -23.20
N ILE A 144 -9.42 -15.53 -22.89
CA ILE A 144 -7.95 -15.47 -23.06
C ILE A 144 -7.27 -16.52 -22.16
N ASN A 145 -7.63 -16.58 -20.88
CA ASN A 145 -7.11 -17.56 -19.93
C ASN A 145 -7.35 -19.00 -20.42
N ARG A 146 -8.57 -19.32 -20.89
CA ARG A 146 -8.87 -20.63 -21.48
C ARG A 146 -8.05 -20.91 -22.74
N LYS A 147 -7.86 -19.92 -23.61
CA LYS A 147 -7.04 -20.05 -24.82
C LYS A 147 -5.59 -20.41 -24.49
N HIS A 148 -5.05 -19.88 -23.40
CA HIS A 148 -3.67 -20.12 -22.94
C HIS A 148 -3.54 -21.23 -21.89
N GLY A 149 -4.64 -21.88 -21.52
CA GLY A 149 -4.63 -22.98 -20.55
C GLY A 149 -4.35 -22.54 -19.11
N ILE A 150 -4.55 -21.26 -18.79
CA ILE A 150 -4.39 -20.70 -17.45
C ILE A 150 -5.56 -21.20 -16.58
N THR A 151 -5.22 -21.91 -15.52
CA THR A 151 -6.20 -22.50 -14.58
C THR A 151 -5.83 -22.31 -13.12
N ASP A 152 -4.55 -22.03 -12.84
CA ASP A 152 -4.05 -21.63 -11.53
C ASP A 152 -3.37 -20.27 -11.66
N PHE A 153 -3.99 -19.24 -11.08
CA PHE A 153 -3.47 -17.87 -11.15
C PHE A 153 -2.30 -17.65 -10.19
N SER A 154 -2.14 -18.51 -9.18
CA SER A 154 -0.99 -18.42 -8.26
C SER A 154 0.33 -18.77 -8.93
N GLU A 155 0.31 -19.48 -10.06
CA GLU A 155 1.51 -19.76 -10.87
C GLU A 155 1.92 -18.57 -11.76
N LEU A 156 1.07 -17.55 -11.89
CA LEU A 156 1.35 -16.38 -12.72
C LEU A 156 2.27 -15.38 -12.02
N PHE A 157 2.38 -15.45 -10.70
CA PHE A 157 3.21 -14.55 -9.91
C PHE A 157 3.90 -15.30 -8.78
N GLU A 158 5.19 -15.03 -8.58
CA GLU A 158 5.94 -15.52 -7.43
C GLU A 158 5.87 -14.46 -6.32
N VAL A 159 4.96 -14.63 -5.36
CA VAL A 159 5.07 -13.93 -4.07
C VAL A 159 5.85 -14.85 -3.14
N PRO A 160 7.04 -14.43 -2.65
CA PRO A 160 7.80 -15.20 -1.67
C PRO A 160 6.93 -15.57 -0.45
N GLU A 161 7.02 -16.82 0.01
CA GLU A 161 6.19 -17.31 1.12
C GLU A 161 6.40 -16.52 2.43
N ASP A 162 7.57 -15.92 2.62
CA ASP A 162 7.95 -15.06 3.75
C ASP A 162 7.49 -13.59 3.61
N GLU A 163 6.87 -13.24 2.48
CA GLU A 163 6.29 -11.93 2.19
C GLU A 163 4.75 -11.93 2.20
N ARG A 164 4.13 -12.99 2.73
CA ARG A 164 2.69 -12.96 3.06
C ARG A 164 2.46 -11.90 4.12
N ILE A 165 1.86 -10.79 3.68
CA ILE A 165 1.53 -9.57 4.45
C ILE A 165 0.71 -9.90 5.72
N TRP A 166 0.01 -11.03 5.73
CA TRP A 166 -0.92 -11.44 6.77
C TRP A 166 -0.42 -12.70 7.48
N ASP A 167 0.61 -12.56 8.32
CA ASP A 167 0.96 -13.61 9.28
C ASP A 167 -0.05 -13.53 10.44
N GLU A 168 -0.91 -14.55 10.58
CA GLU A 168 -1.93 -14.66 11.65
C GLU A 168 -1.29 -14.66 13.07
N ILE A 169 0.04 -14.79 13.14
CA ILE A 169 0.79 -14.77 14.40
C ILE A 169 0.95 -13.32 14.88
N GLY A 170 0.08 -12.96 15.82
CA GLY A 170 0.49 -12.11 16.94
C GLY A 170 0.02 -10.67 16.94
N TYR A 171 -1.20 -10.38 16.49
CA TYR A 171 -1.83 -9.06 16.67
C TYR A 171 -1.64 -8.50 18.09
N GLN A 172 -1.92 -9.34 19.10
CA GLN A 172 -1.70 -9.01 20.52
C GLN A 172 -0.22 -8.74 20.85
N ASN A 173 0.70 -9.54 20.32
CA ASN A 173 2.13 -9.35 20.55
C ASN A 173 2.65 -8.05 19.92
N VAL A 174 2.11 -7.66 18.77
CA VAL A 174 2.45 -6.39 18.09
C VAL A 174 1.88 -5.23 18.90
N ARG A 175 0.61 -5.29 19.32
CA ARG A 175 -0.03 -4.27 20.16
C ARG A 175 0.71 -4.06 21.49
N GLU A 176 1.16 -5.12 22.15
CA GLU A 176 1.96 -5.04 23.38
C GLU A 176 3.32 -4.34 23.19
N GLN A 177 3.85 -4.32 21.96
CA GLN A 177 5.10 -3.62 21.62
C GLN A 177 4.87 -2.13 21.32
N ALA A 178 3.63 -1.69 21.15
CA ALA A 178 3.32 -0.32 20.75
C ALA A 178 3.83 0.69 21.77
N ALA A 179 4.71 1.58 21.30
CA ALA A 179 5.23 2.72 22.06
C ALA A 179 4.41 4.00 21.85
N LEU A 180 3.50 3.98 20.88
CA LEU A 180 2.64 5.09 20.45
C LEU A 180 1.16 4.69 20.58
N SER A 181 0.28 5.65 20.81
CA SER A 181 -1.16 5.41 20.74
C SER A 181 -1.64 5.27 19.30
N ALA A 182 -2.80 4.64 19.09
CA ALA A 182 -3.45 4.61 17.78
C ALA A 182 -3.67 6.02 17.22
N GLU A 183 -4.14 6.97 18.04
CA GLU A 183 -4.30 8.38 17.65
C GLU A 183 -2.97 9.02 17.17
N GLU A 184 -1.86 8.74 17.85
CA GLU A 184 -0.54 9.22 17.44
C GLU A 184 -0.09 8.61 16.11
N MET A 185 -0.36 7.30 15.91
CA MET A 185 -0.03 6.59 14.67
C MET A 185 -0.91 7.03 13.49
N THR A 186 -2.20 7.25 13.70
CA THR A 186 -3.11 7.84 12.70
C THR A 186 -2.65 9.24 12.29
N ARG A 187 -2.21 10.07 13.24
CA ARG A 187 -1.63 11.39 12.92
C ARG A 187 -0.33 11.27 12.10
N ILE A 188 0.52 10.31 12.44
CA ILE A 188 1.74 9.99 11.67
C ILE A 188 1.35 9.54 10.25
N ALA A 189 0.31 8.71 10.11
CA ALA A 189 -0.18 8.22 8.83
C ALA A 189 -0.62 9.36 7.91
N MET A 190 -1.47 10.26 8.41
CA MET A 190 -1.94 11.43 7.66
C MET A 190 -0.80 12.34 7.22
N GLU A 191 0.18 12.57 8.10
CA GLU A 191 1.39 13.32 7.78
C GLU A 191 2.23 12.60 6.71
N GLY A 192 2.37 11.28 6.82
CA GLY A 192 3.06 10.42 5.87
C GLY A 192 2.45 10.48 4.48
N ILE A 193 1.11 10.43 4.39
CA ILE A 193 0.38 10.62 3.13
C ILE A 193 0.63 12.01 2.56
N ARG A 194 0.51 13.07 3.39
CA ARG A 194 0.74 14.46 2.94
C ARG A 194 2.12 14.60 2.29
N VAL A 195 3.15 14.06 2.92
CA VAL A 195 4.54 14.13 2.43
C VAL A 195 4.73 13.26 1.18
N SER A 196 4.29 12.00 1.21
CA SER A 196 4.60 11.02 0.16
C SER A 196 3.81 11.27 -1.13
N PHE A 197 2.62 11.85 -1.01
CA PHE A 197 1.75 12.18 -2.14
C PHE A 197 1.72 13.68 -2.45
N GLU A 198 2.55 14.49 -1.78
CA GLU A 198 2.61 15.94 -1.97
C GLU A 198 1.22 16.59 -1.94
N LEU A 199 0.42 16.27 -0.92
CA LEU A 199 -0.91 16.85 -0.76
C LEU A 199 -0.81 18.34 -0.47
N THR A 200 -1.75 19.11 -1.03
CA THR A 200 -1.95 20.50 -0.63
C THR A 200 -2.48 20.59 0.81
N ASP A 201 -2.34 21.76 1.44
CA ASP A 201 -2.91 21.98 2.78
C ASP A 201 -4.42 21.73 2.81
N GLU A 202 -5.14 22.06 1.73
CA GLU A 202 -6.59 21.82 1.60
C GLU A 202 -6.90 20.33 1.55
N GLN A 203 -6.21 19.57 0.69
CA GLN A 203 -6.34 18.11 0.64
C GLN A 203 -6.01 17.45 1.97
N ALA A 204 -4.92 17.87 2.62
CA ALA A 204 -4.51 17.32 3.92
C ALA A 204 -5.57 17.51 5.01
N THR A 205 -6.34 18.61 4.98
CA THR A 205 -7.45 18.84 5.92
C THR A 205 -8.66 17.94 5.68
N ASN A 206 -8.76 17.31 4.51
CA ASN A 206 -9.85 16.42 4.12
C ASN A 206 -9.50 14.93 4.31
N LEU A 207 -8.33 14.61 4.89
CA LEU A 207 -8.00 13.25 5.29
C LEU A 207 -8.83 12.82 6.49
N VAL A 208 -9.43 11.64 6.40
CA VAL A 208 -10.31 11.08 7.44
C VAL A 208 -9.87 9.65 7.74
N ASP A 209 -9.83 9.31 9.03
CA ASP A 209 -9.67 7.92 9.47
C ASP A 209 -10.99 7.17 9.23
N VAL A 210 -10.95 6.12 8.40
CA VAL A 210 -12.13 5.37 7.99
C VAL A 210 -12.84 4.72 9.17
N ASN A 211 -12.11 4.31 10.20
CA ASN A 211 -12.69 3.68 11.39
C ASN A 211 -13.54 4.65 12.21
N THR A 212 -13.34 5.96 12.03
CA THR A 212 -14.19 6.98 12.67
C THR A 212 -15.51 7.22 11.94
N LEU A 213 -15.69 6.63 10.74
CA LEU A 213 -16.90 6.77 9.93
C LEU A 213 -17.93 5.66 10.19
N THR A 214 -17.50 4.50 10.71
CA THR A 214 -18.35 3.32 10.90
C THR A 214 -19.13 3.32 12.22
N GLU A 215 -18.80 4.22 13.17
CA GLU A 215 -19.46 4.29 14.49
C GLU A 215 -20.94 4.74 14.47
N GLU A 216 -21.47 5.29 13.36
CA GLU A 216 -22.87 5.80 13.31
C GLU A 216 -23.94 4.75 12.91
N ASP A 217 -23.58 3.64 12.26
CA ASP A 217 -24.54 2.61 11.82
C ASP A 217 -24.37 1.32 12.65
N GLY A 218 -24.95 1.34 13.85
CA GLY A 218 -24.94 0.20 14.77
C GLY A 218 -25.59 -1.06 14.19
N GLU A 219 -24.77 -2.03 13.83
CA GLU A 219 -25.11 -3.46 13.92
C GLU A 219 -23.90 -4.22 14.48
N ASP A 220 -24.09 -4.73 15.70
CA ASP A 220 -23.32 -5.72 16.47
C ASP A 220 -22.31 -6.61 15.70
N GLY A 221 -21.19 -6.03 15.27
CA GLY A 221 -19.93 -6.73 15.10
C GLY A 221 -18.98 -6.18 16.15
N GLU A 222 -18.42 -7.03 17.02
CA GLU A 222 -17.22 -6.65 17.75
C GLU A 222 -16.15 -6.34 16.69
N GLU A 223 -15.94 -5.07 16.35
CA GLU A 223 -14.75 -4.67 15.60
C GLU A 223 -13.57 -5.04 16.51
N ASP A 224 -12.89 -6.13 16.16
CA ASP A 224 -11.65 -6.51 16.81
C ASP A 224 -10.65 -5.37 16.56
N GLU A 225 -10.53 -4.43 17.50
CA GLU A 225 -9.51 -3.35 17.56
C GLU A 225 -8.09 -3.87 17.31
N ASP A 226 -7.89 -5.19 17.45
CA ASP A 226 -6.61 -5.86 17.25
C ASP A 226 -6.30 -6.12 15.76
N THR A 227 -7.26 -6.05 14.85
CA THR A 227 -7.06 -6.34 13.41
C THR A 227 -6.12 -5.37 12.70
N GLU A 228 -5.85 -4.20 13.31
CA GLU A 228 -4.97 -3.15 12.78
C GLU A 228 -3.48 -3.42 13.06
N TYR A 229 -3.13 -4.41 13.88
CA TYR A 229 -1.75 -4.63 14.34
C TYR A 229 -1.12 -5.90 13.77
N TYR A 230 -0.14 -5.83 12.88
CA TYR A 230 0.47 -7.06 12.35
C TYR A 230 1.95 -6.90 12.01
N MET A 231 2.60 -8.03 11.80
CA MET A 231 3.99 -8.06 11.35
C MET A 231 4.03 -7.81 9.84
N PHE A 232 4.53 -6.64 9.44
CA PHE A 232 4.67 -6.25 8.04
C PHE A 232 6.14 -6.31 7.61
N HIS A 233 6.50 -7.24 6.72
CA HIS A 233 7.89 -7.49 6.32
C HIS A 233 8.87 -7.59 7.51
N GLY A 234 8.42 -8.22 8.60
CA GLY A 234 9.21 -8.37 9.83
C GLY A 234 9.24 -7.13 10.75
N ALA A 235 8.55 -6.05 10.41
CA ALA A 235 8.35 -4.88 11.27
C ALA A 235 6.99 -4.97 12.00
N PRO A 236 6.93 -4.74 13.32
CA PRO A 236 5.66 -4.67 14.05
C PRO A 236 4.93 -3.38 13.68
N CYS A 237 3.80 -3.48 12.96
CA CYS A 237 3.11 -2.33 12.39
C CYS A 237 1.67 -2.19 12.89
N TYR A 238 1.22 -0.95 12.92
CA TYR A 238 -0.16 -0.52 12.95
C TYR A 238 -0.58 -0.12 11.55
N MET A 239 -1.78 -0.51 11.12
CA MET A 239 -2.37 -0.11 9.85
C MET A 239 -3.39 0.98 10.06
N ALA A 240 -3.09 2.18 9.59
CA ALA A 240 -4.09 3.23 9.50
C ALA A 240 -4.79 3.14 8.14
N ASN A 241 -6.13 3.10 8.16
CA ASN A 241 -6.96 3.20 6.96
C ASN A 241 -7.47 4.64 6.82
N ILE A 242 -6.87 5.40 5.91
CA ILE A 242 -7.16 6.83 5.72
C ILE A 242 -7.82 7.04 4.37
N MET A 243 -8.90 7.80 4.33
CA MET A 243 -9.56 8.22 3.10
C MET A 243 -9.31 9.70 2.83
N LEU A 244 -9.03 10.06 1.58
CA LEU A 244 -9.17 11.42 1.08
C LEU A 244 -10.40 11.49 0.17
N ALA A 245 -11.37 12.32 0.53
CA ALA A 245 -12.55 12.55 -0.28
C ALA A 245 -12.91 14.05 -0.27
N GLU A 246 -12.53 14.79 -1.30
CA GLU A 246 -12.75 16.24 -1.37
C GLU A 246 -14.19 16.66 -1.76
N ASN A 247 -15.19 15.76 -1.67
CA ASN A 247 -16.57 16.04 -2.09
C ASN A 247 -17.59 15.53 -1.06
N ASP A 248 -18.49 16.38 -0.58
CA ASP A 248 -19.55 16.02 0.38
C ASP A 248 -20.50 14.91 -0.13
N GLN A 249 -20.52 14.66 -1.44
CA GLN A 249 -21.31 13.58 -2.08
C GLN A 249 -20.53 12.27 -2.29
N ALA A 250 -19.24 12.22 -1.91
CA ALA A 250 -18.38 11.03 -1.97
C ALA A 250 -18.70 9.98 -0.89
N LYS A 251 -19.66 10.26 0.00
CA LYS A 251 -20.14 9.32 1.03
C LYS A 251 -21.14 8.29 0.51
N ILE A 252 -21.30 8.17 -0.82
CA ILE A 252 -22.14 7.17 -1.47
C ILE A 252 -21.21 6.28 -2.33
N PRO A 253 -21.09 4.97 -2.01
CA PRO A 253 -20.32 4.03 -2.83
C PRO A 253 -20.77 4.08 -4.29
N GLY A 254 -19.82 4.15 -5.23
CA GLY A 254 -20.08 4.07 -6.68
C GLY A 254 -20.33 5.39 -7.43
N GLN A 255 -20.19 6.57 -6.80
CA GLN A 255 -20.31 7.87 -7.49
C GLN A 255 -19.20 8.87 -7.16
N LEU A 256 -17.96 8.40 -7.07
CA LEU A 256 -16.81 9.30 -6.92
C LEU A 256 -16.58 10.03 -8.26
N ARG A 257 -16.88 11.34 -8.29
CA ARG A 257 -16.30 12.25 -9.28
C ARG A 257 -14.91 12.61 -8.79
N TYR A 258 -13.94 11.80 -9.18
CA TYR A 258 -12.56 11.86 -8.71
C TYR A 258 -11.91 13.22 -8.94
N LYS A 259 -11.26 13.72 -7.89
CA LYS A 259 -10.12 14.61 -8.03
C LYS A 259 -8.82 13.83 -7.84
N GLU A 260 -7.73 14.42 -8.32
CA GLU A 260 -6.39 13.83 -8.20
C GLU A 260 -6.09 13.51 -6.72
N LYS A 261 -5.67 12.27 -6.44
CA LYS A 261 -5.32 11.75 -5.11
C LYS A 261 -6.50 11.46 -4.17
N ASP A 262 -7.75 11.67 -4.58
CA ASP A 262 -8.89 11.11 -3.84
C ASP A 262 -8.78 9.57 -3.84
N GLY A 263 -9.15 8.94 -2.73
CA GLY A 263 -9.09 7.49 -2.56
C GLY A 263 -8.74 7.05 -1.15
N TYR A 264 -8.47 5.75 -1.01
CA TYR A 264 -8.06 5.10 0.23
C TYR A 264 -6.54 4.94 0.28
N TYR A 265 -6.02 5.07 1.50
CA TYR A 265 -4.62 4.94 1.84
C TYR A 265 -4.50 3.95 3.00
N TRP A 266 -3.81 2.83 2.77
CA TRP A 266 -3.41 1.93 3.83
C TRP A 266 -1.98 2.24 4.20
N VAL A 267 -1.79 2.77 5.40
CA VAL A 267 -0.50 3.22 5.88
C VAL A 267 -0.01 2.30 6.98
N TYR A 268 1.19 1.76 6.80
CA TYR A 268 1.81 0.82 7.72
C TYR A 268 2.82 1.60 8.56
N ILE A 269 2.56 1.73 9.86
CA ILE A 269 3.37 2.51 10.80
C ILE A 269 4.02 1.58 11.80
N ASN A 270 5.35 1.63 11.92
CA ASN A 270 6.07 0.87 12.91
C ASN A 270 5.66 1.29 14.33
N VAL A 271 5.09 0.38 15.11
CA VAL A 271 4.48 0.68 16.42
C VAL A 271 5.49 1.12 17.48
N VAL A 272 6.78 0.82 17.27
CA VAL A 272 7.86 1.15 18.20
C VAL A 272 8.52 2.49 17.85
N THR A 273 8.67 2.78 16.56
CA THR A 273 9.50 3.90 16.08
C THR A 273 8.70 5.05 15.48
N GLY A 274 7.44 4.81 15.07
CA GLY A 274 6.63 5.77 14.33
C GLY A 274 7.11 6.02 12.89
N VAL A 275 7.97 5.15 12.35
CA VAL A 275 8.37 5.19 10.95
C VAL A 275 7.20 4.73 10.08
N VAL A 276 6.92 5.45 9.00
CA VAL A 276 6.00 5.00 7.94
C VAL A 276 6.76 3.99 7.08
N GLU A 277 6.41 2.73 7.23
CA GLU A 277 7.07 1.61 6.55
C GLU A 277 6.65 1.52 5.09
N GLU A 278 5.36 1.68 4.78
CA GLU A 278 4.83 1.70 3.41
C GLU A 278 3.42 2.30 3.35
N ILE A 279 3.06 2.88 2.21
CA ILE A 279 1.73 3.40 1.89
C ILE A 279 1.20 2.75 0.62
N PHE A 280 0.04 2.12 0.71
CA PHE A 280 -0.73 1.65 -0.45
C PHE A 280 -1.84 2.64 -0.75
N TYR A 281 -1.99 3.02 -2.03
CA TYR A 281 -3.05 3.91 -2.48
C TYR A 281 -4.00 3.16 -3.41
N ILE A 282 -5.29 3.31 -3.17
CA ILE A 282 -6.36 2.72 -3.97
C ILE A 282 -7.34 3.84 -4.30
N ALA A 283 -7.59 4.07 -5.59
CA ALA A 283 -8.53 5.10 -6.00
C ALA A 283 -9.96 4.78 -5.56
N GLY A 284 -10.36 3.49 -5.57
CA GLY A 284 -11.73 3.08 -5.24
C GLY A 284 -12.67 3.10 -6.45
N ILE A 285 -12.11 3.08 -7.67
CA ILE A 285 -12.85 3.05 -8.95
C ILE A 285 -13.08 1.62 -9.39
N GLY A 286 -12.08 0.76 -9.16
CA GLY A 286 -12.01 -0.63 -9.60
C GLY A 286 -12.86 -1.61 -8.80
N GLY A 287 -13.62 -1.15 -7.80
CA GLY A 287 -14.44 -2.01 -6.94
C GLY A 287 -13.70 -2.62 -5.74
N ASN A 288 -12.44 -2.27 -5.50
CA ASN A 288 -11.67 -2.64 -4.31
C ASN A 288 -11.81 -1.62 -3.15
N GLY A 289 -12.95 -0.94 -3.07
CA GLY A 289 -13.29 0.01 -2.00
C GLY A 289 -14.38 -0.53 -1.10
#